data_AF-T0ZIH8-F1
#
_entry.id   AF-T0ZIH8-F1
#
_cell.length_a   1.000
_cell.length_b   1.000
_cell.length_c   1.000
_cell.angle_alpha   90.00
_cell.angle_beta   90.00
_cell.angle_gamma   90.00
#
_symmetry.space_group_name_H-M   'P 1'
#
loop_
_entity.id
_entity.type
_entity.pdbx_description
1 polymer ?
#
loop_
_entity_poly.entity_id
_entity_poly.type
_entity_poly.pdbx_seq_one_letter_code
_entity_poly.pdbx_strand_id
1 'polypeptide(L)'
;LKRPDIILYKAGKEFAVVEVNFFNELGSKPLETIQSFINLQRDVHSQGLKFILITDGPAWKTGKEERIKGFEQLDYPFNLSLAVKLIPKWLNK
;
A
#
# COMPACT_ATOMS: atom_id res chain seq x y z
N LEU A 1 16.19 1.22 -3.44
CA LEU A 1 14.72 1.04 -3.56
C LEU A 1 14.42 0.50 -4.94
N LYS A 2 13.56 -0.53 -5.05
CA LYS A 2 12.85 -0.84 -6.31
C LYS A 2 12.23 0.46 -6.84
N ARG A 3 12.15 0.63 -8.17
CA ARG A 3 11.47 1.80 -8.76
C ARG A 3 10.00 1.77 -8.30
N PRO A 4 9.55 2.78 -7.54
CA PRO A 4 8.18 2.80 -7.05
C PRO A 4 7.19 3.00 -8.19
N ASP A 5 5.99 2.44 -8.06
CA ASP A 5 4.92 2.64 -9.07
C ASP A 5 4.56 4.12 -9.17
N ILE A 6 4.39 4.79 -8.03
CA ILE A 6 4.00 6.20 -7.94
C ILE A 6 4.77 6.87 -6.78
N ILE A 7 5.23 8.10 -7.02
CA ILE A 7 5.78 9.00 -5.99
C ILE A 7 4.88 10.23 -5.90
N LEU A 8 4.46 10.57 -4.68
CA LEU A 8 3.71 11.80 -4.41
C LEU A 8 4.65 12.89 -3.90
N TYR A 9 4.49 14.08 -4.48
CA TYR A 9 5.22 15.28 -4.09
C TYR A 9 4.30 16.25 -3.36
N LYS A 10 4.82 16.90 -2.32
CA LYS A 10 4.18 18.00 -1.61
C LYS A 10 5.15 19.15 -1.48
N ALA A 11 4.77 20.34 -1.96
CA ALA A 11 5.61 21.53 -1.96
C ALA A 11 7.02 21.29 -2.56
N GLY A 12 7.08 20.55 -3.67
CA GLY A 12 8.34 20.25 -4.38
C GLY A 12 9.23 19.19 -3.74
N LYS A 13 8.79 18.53 -2.65
CA LYS A 13 9.51 17.44 -1.99
C LYS A 13 8.72 16.15 -2.02
N GLU A 14 9.43 15.03 -2.11
CA GLU A 14 8.86 13.70 -1.99
C GLU A 14 8.19 13.56 -0.62
N PHE A 15 6.98 13.05 -0.62
CA PHE A 15 6.16 12.94 0.58
C PHE A 15 5.68 11.50 0.82
N ALA A 16 5.35 10.77 -0.25
CA ALA A 16 4.90 9.39 -0.14
C ALA A 16 5.32 8.54 -1.34
N VAL A 17 5.54 7.26 -1.07
CA VAL A 17 5.64 6.18 -2.06
C VAL A 17 4.33 5.42 -2.07
N VAL A 18 3.81 5.14 -3.26
CA VAL A 18 2.59 4.38 -3.46
C VAL A 18 2.91 3.16 -4.33
N GLU A 19 2.55 1.97 -3.84
CA GLU A 19 2.57 0.72 -4.63
C GLU A 19 1.15 0.26 -4.89
N VAL A 20 0.92 -0.36 -6.04
CA VAL A 20 -0.38 -0.92 -6.43
C VAL A 20 -0.24 -2.42 -6.62
N ASN A 21 -1.05 -3.21 -5.92
CA ASN A 21 -1.02 -4.67 -6.07
C ASN A 21 -2.38 -5.34 -5.94
N PHE A 22 -2.60 -6.37 -6.76
CA PHE A 22 -3.83 -7.15 -6.77
C PHE A 22 -3.68 -8.42 -5.92
N PHE A 23 -4.66 -8.69 -5.07
CA PHE A 23 -4.65 -9.83 -4.14
C PHE A 23 -5.81 -10.81 -4.40
N ASN A 24 -6.64 -10.58 -5.43
CA ASN A 24 -7.75 -11.45 -5.79
C ASN A 24 -7.36 -12.75 -6.53
N GLU A 25 -6.08 -12.95 -6.87
CA GLU A 25 -5.60 -14.20 -7.45
C GLU A 25 -5.31 -15.25 -6.34
N LEU A 26 -6.03 -16.38 -6.40
CA LEU A 26 -5.97 -17.47 -5.42
C LEU A 26 -4.61 -18.21 -5.49
N GLY A 27 -3.77 -18.08 -4.45
CA GLY A 27 -2.48 -18.79 -4.32
C GLY A 27 -1.77 -18.54 -2.99
N SER A 28 -0.55 -19.08 -2.81
CA SER A 28 0.33 -18.86 -1.65
C SER A 28 1.18 -17.57 -1.75
N LYS A 29 1.38 -17.05 -2.96
CA LYS A 29 2.05 -15.76 -3.25
C LYS A 29 1.55 -14.54 -2.45
N PRO A 30 0.25 -14.39 -2.12
CA PRO A 30 -0.26 -13.21 -1.41
C PRO A 30 0.36 -12.94 -0.03
N LEU A 31 0.81 -14.00 0.68
CA LEU A 31 1.43 -13.86 2.01
C LEU A 31 2.90 -13.39 1.92
N GLU A 32 3.70 -13.98 1.04
CA GLU A 32 5.07 -13.50 0.77
C GLU A 32 5.06 -12.06 0.22
N THR A 33 3.99 -11.72 -0.50
CA THR A 33 3.77 -10.39 -1.06
C THR A 33 3.47 -9.35 0.04
N ILE A 34 2.64 -9.67 1.05
CA ILE A 34 2.33 -8.69 2.11
C ILE A 34 3.52 -8.41 3.03
N GLN A 35 4.32 -9.43 3.35
CA GLN A 35 5.52 -9.25 4.16
C GLN A 35 6.56 -8.36 3.46
N SER A 36 6.65 -8.47 2.14
CA SER A 36 7.51 -7.62 1.31
C SER A 36 7.08 -6.15 1.37
N PHE A 37 5.77 -5.87 1.38
CA PHE A 37 5.25 -4.50 1.56
C PHE A 37 5.49 -3.95 2.97
N ILE A 38 5.41 -4.77 4.01
CA ILE A 38 5.75 -4.36 5.39
C ILE A 38 7.23 -3.98 5.47
N ASN A 39 8.12 -4.75 4.84
CA ASN A 39 9.55 -4.42 4.80
C ASN A 39 9.81 -3.14 4.01
N LEU A 40 9.17 -2.98 2.85
CA LEU A 40 9.26 -1.76 2.05
C LEU A 40 8.76 -0.53 2.82
N GLN A 41 7.67 -0.66 3.59
CA GLN A 41 7.19 0.41 4.47
C GLN A 41 8.28 0.86 5.45
N ARG A 42 9.00 -0.09 6.08
CA ARG A 42 10.12 0.24 6.99
C ARG A 42 11.23 0.99 6.27
N ASP A 43 11.60 0.55 5.07
CA ASP A 43 12.63 1.19 4.26
C ASP A 43 12.22 2.62 3.83
N VAL A 44 10.96 2.81 3.45
CA VAL A 44 10.38 4.12 3.09
C VAL A 44 10.32 5.04 4.31
N HIS A 45 9.92 4.52 5.47
CA HIS A 45 9.90 5.28 6.72
C HIS A 45 11.29 5.73 7.15
N SER A 46 12.32 4.91 6.93
CA SER A 46 13.72 5.28 7.25
C SER A 46 14.21 6.50 6.48
N GLN A 47 13.53 6.85 5.37
CA GLN A 47 13.81 8.03 4.54
C GLN A 47 12.89 9.22 4.86
N GLY A 48 12.04 9.11 5.89
CA GLY A 48 11.08 10.16 6.26
C GLY A 48 9.87 10.27 5.35
N LEU A 49 9.65 9.29 4.48
CA LEU A 49 8.53 9.24 3.53
C LEU A 49 7.36 8.41 4.10
N LYS A 50 6.16 8.60 3.56
CA LYS A 50 4.99 7.76 3.85
C LYS A 50 4.87 6.61 2.84
N PHE A 51 4.43 5.44 3.29
CA PHE A 51 4.15 4.31 2.40
C PHE A 51 2.65 4.07 2.29
N ILE A 52 2.15 3.94 1.06
CA ILE A 52 0.74 3.68 0.78
C ILE A 52 0.65 2.44 -0.11
N LEU A 53 -0.19 1.47 0.29
CA LEU A 53 -0.51 0.31 -0.53
C LEU A 53 -1.93 0.45 -1.06
N ILE A 54 -2.10 0.39 -2.39
CA ILE A 54 -3.41 0.31 -3.03
C ILE A 54 -3.64 -1.12 -3.53
N THR A 55 -4.78 -1.69 -3.20
CA THR A 55 -5.20 -3.04 -3.60
C THR A 55 -6.60 -3.04 -4.17
N ASP A 56 -6.93 -4.06 -4.97
CA ASP A 56 -8.31 -4.37 -5.37
C ASP A 56 -9.27 -4.54 -4.19
N GLY A 57 -8.83 -5.12 -3.07
CA GLY A 57 -9.76 -5.73 -2.11
C GLY A 57 -10.58 -6.86 -2.75
N PRO A 58 -11.29 -7.73 -2.00
CA PRO A 58 -11.45 -7.88 -0.57
C PRO A 58 -10.63 -9.07 -0.05
N ALA A 59 -9.30 -9.05 -0.21
CA ALA A 59 -8.43 -10.14 0.26
C ALA A 59 -8.59 -10.48 1.75
N TRP A 60 -9.15 -9.56 2.55
CA TRP A 60 -9.58 -9.76 3.94
C TRP A 60 -10.90 -10.54 4.11
N LYS A 61 -11.83 -10.53 3.14
CA LYS A 61 -13.12 -11.25 3.23
C LYS A 61 -12.97 -12.75 3.03
N THR A 62 -11.95 -13.16 2.27
CA THR A 62 -11.63 -14.57 1.97
C THR A 62 -10.21 -14.94 2.47
N GLY A 63 -9.64 -14.08 3.32
CA GLY A 63 -8.29 -14.18 3.84
C GLY A 63 -8.13 -15.29 4.87
N LYS A 64 -7.06 -16.08 4.78
CA LYS A 64 -6.52 -16.76 5.97
C LYS A 64 -6.14 -15.69 6.99
N GLU A 65 -6.37 -15.94 8.28
CA GLU A 65 -6.15 -14.99 9.39
C GLU A 65 -4.80 -14.26 9.33
N GLU A 66 -3.75 -14.94 8.89
CA GLU A 66 -2.40 -14.39 8.70
C GLU A 66 -2.34 -13.23 7.69
N ARG A 67 -3.14 -13.26 6.63
CA ARG A 67 -3.21 -12.16 5.65
C ARG A 67 -3.82 -10.90 6.26
N ILE A 68 -4.85 -11.07 7.10
CA ILE A 68 -5.50 -9.94 7.80
C ILE A 68 -4.49 -9.29 8.75
N LYS A 69 -3.79 -10.10 9.55
CA LYS A 69 -2.71 -9.64 10.44
C LYS A 69 -1.56 -8.95 9.69
N GLY A 70 -1.31 -9.32 8.45
CA GLY A 70 -0.36 -8.62 7.57
C GLY A 70 -0.84 -7.23 7.18
N PHE A 71 -2.10 -7.09 6.76
CA PHE A 71 -2.68 -5.78 6.39
C PHE A 71 -2.77 -4.83 7.58
N GLU A 72 -3.03 -5.34 8.79
CA GLU A 72 -3.07 -4.56 10.03
C GLU A 72 -1.72 -3.92 10.40
N GLN A 73 -0.61 -4.38 9.82
CA GLN A 73 0.72 -3.81 10.04
C GLN A 73 1.08 -2.68 9.05
N LEU A 74 0.26 -2.44 8.04
CA LEU A 74 0.48 -1.37 7.06
C LEU A 74 -0.21 -0.09 7.53
N ASP A 75 0.45 1.06 7.34
CA ASP A 75 -0.08 2.34 7.80
C ASP A 75 -1.31 2.79 6.97
N TYR A 76 -1.24 2.55 5.65
CA TYR A 76 -2.25 3.03 4.70
C TYR A 76 -2.62 1.97 3.63
N PRO A 77 -3.25 0.84 3.99
CA PRO A 77 -3.80 -0.11 3.03
C PRO A 77 -5.16 0.40 2.50
N PHE A 78 -5.20 0.84 1.24
CA PHE A 78 -6.42 1.29 0.57
C PHE A 78 -6.94 0.25 -0.42
N ASN A 79 -8.27 0.08 -0.47
CA ASN A 79 -8.88 -0.48 -1.67
C ASN A 79 -9.01 0.59 -2.77
N LEU A 80 -9.20 0.17 -4.02
CA LEU A 80 -9.40 1.05 -5.17
C LEU A 80 -10.51 2.09 -4.94
N SER A 81 -11.63 1.69 -4.34
CA SER A 81 -12.75 2.61 -4.07
C SER A 81 -12.36 3.76 -3.13
N LEU A 82 -11.56 3.48 -2.11
CA LEU A 82 -11.03 4.51 -1.21
C LEU A 82 -10.00 5.40 -1.92
N ALA A 83 -9.09 4.81 -2.72
CA ALA A 83 -8.10 5.56 -3.48
C ALA A 83 -8.77 6.58 -4.42
N VAL A 84 -9.75 6.16 -5.21
CA VAL A 84 -10.51 7.03 -6.13
C VAL A 84 -11.21 8.17 -5.37
N LYS A 85 -11.72 7.90 -4.16
CA LYS A 85 -12.44 8.90 -3.35
C LYS A 85 -11.52 9.90 -2.65
N LEU A 86 -10.32 9.48 -2.23
CA LEU A 86 -9.43 10.27 -1.37
C LEU A 86 -8.35 11.01 -2.13
N ILE A 87 -7.77 10.41 -3.18
CA ILE A 87 -6.68 11.02 -3.96
C ILE A 87 -7.07 12.42 -4.49
N PRO A 88 -8.25 12.64 -5.11
CA PRO A 88 -8.63 13.97 -5.58
C PRO A 88 -8.69 15.01 -4.44
N LYS A 89 -9.06 14.59 -3.23
CA LYS A 89 -9.10 15.49 -2.06
C LYS A 89 -7.72 15.85 -1.55
N TRP A 90 -6.73 14.98 -1.74
CA TRP A 90 -5.34 15.24 -1.38
C TRP A 90 -4.62 16.13 -2.39
N LEU A 91 -4.96 15.98 -3.68
CA LEU A 91 -4.39 16.83 -4.73
C LEU A 91 -4.91 18.27 -4.70
N ASN A 92 -6.12 18.48 -4.18
CA ASN A 92 -6.77 19.79 -4.11
C ASN A 92 -6.60 20.51 -2.76
N LYS A 93 -5.64 20.08 -1.92
CA LYS A 93 -5.28 20.71 -0.64
C LYS A 93 -3.83 21.18 -0.66
#